data_AF-A0A531LKK9-F1
#
_entry.id   AF-A0A531LKK9-F1
#
_cell.length_a   1.000
_cell.length_b   1.000
_cell.length_c   1.000
_cell.angle_alpha   90.00
_cell.angle_beta   90.00
_cell.angle_gamma   90.00
#
_symmetry.space_group_name_H-M   'P 1'
#
loop_
_entity.id
_entity.type
_entity.pdbx_description
1 polymer ?
#
loop_
_entity_poly.entity_id
_entity_poly.type
_entity_poly.pdbx_seq_one_letter_code
_entity_poly.pdbx_strand_id
1 'polypeptide(L)'
;LVMSMTAQTRDLNDRKTIEDFASIVQSVERLKMLLILTVCDIRGVGPGVWNGWKGQLLRTLYYETELLLTGGFSEVSRAQRTAA
;
A
#
# COMPACT_ATOMS: atom_id res chain seq x y z
N LEU A 1 8.31 8.89 1.22
CA LEU A 1 7.69 8.72 -0.13
C LEU A 1 6.16 8.89 -0.03
N VAL A 2 5.44 9.11 -1.14
CA VAL A 2 3.97 9.33 -1.10
C VAL A 2 3.22 8.15 -0.45
N MET A 3 3.64 6.91 -0.69
CA MET A 3 3.00 5.74 -0.09
C MET A 3 3.15 5.69 1.43
N SER A 4 4.35 5.95 1.96
CA SER A 4 4.57 5.97 3.42
C SER A 4 3.77 7.10 4.10
N MET A 5 3.69 8.27 3.45
CA MET A 5 2.91 9.40 3.96
C MET A 5 1.43 9.07 4.00
N THR A 6 0.86 8.59 2.88
CA THR A 6 -0.57 8.22 2.83
C THR A 6 -0.89 7.12 3.84
N ALA A 7 -0.09 6.05 3.88
CA ALA A 7 -0.34 4.90 4.75
C ALA A 7 -0.33 5.25 6.24
N GLN A 8 0.45 6.25 6.67
CA GLN A 8 0.63 6.60 8.08
C GLN A 8 -0.21 7.79 8.54
N THR A 9 -0.69 8.64 7.62
CA THR A 9 -1.36 9.91 7.97
C THR A 9 -2.81 10.00 7.53
N ARG A 10 -3.31 9.07 6.72
CA ARG A 10 -4.68 9.05 6.20
C ARG A 10 -5.47 7.84 6.71
N ASP A 11 -6.80 7.94 6.67
CA ASP A 11 -7.67 6.81 6.94
C ASP A 11 -7.73 5.88 5.72
N LEU A 12 -7.27 4.65 5.89
CA LEU A 12 -7.24 3.66 4.82
C LEU A 12 -8.59 2.96 4.59
N ASN A 13 -9.59 3.21 5.45
CA ASN A 13 -10.96 2.76 5.23
C ASN A 13 -11.80 3.80 4.46
N ASP A 14 -11.30 5.03 4.35
CA ASP A 14 -11.94 6.08 3.55
C ASP A 14 -11.68 5.83 2.06
N ARG A 15 -12.76 5.60 1.33
CA ARG A 15 -12.73 5.39 -0.12
C ARG A 15 -12.07 6.54 -0.86
N LYS A 16 -12.26 7.79 -0.41
CA LYS A 16 -11.67 8.96 -1.08
C LYS A 16 -10.14 8.94 -0.99
N THR A 17 -9.59 8.52 0.15
CA THR A 17 -8.15 8.32 0.32
C THR A 17 -7.59 7.31 -0.69
N ILE A 18 -8.29 6.20 -0.93
CA ILE A 18 -7.88 5.17 -1.90
C ILE A 18 -7.98 5.71 -3.33
N GLU A 19 -9.07 6.38 -3.69
CA GLU A 19 -9.26 7.00 -5.01
C GLU A 19 -8.17 8.04 -5.32
N ASP A 20 -7.86 8.92 -4.35
CA ASP A 20 -6.83 9.94 -4.50
C ASP A 20 -5.45 9.31 -4.68
N PHE A 21 -5.13 8.30 -3.87
CA PHE A 21 -3.86 7.62 -4.02
C PHE A 21 -3.76 6.86 -5.36
N ALA A 22 -4.82 6.17 -5.78
CA ALA A 22 -4.86 5.50 -7.07
C ALA A 22 -4.68 6.48 -8.24
N SER A 23 -5.24 7.68 -8.16
CA SER A 23 -5.07 8.73 -9.17
C SER A 23 -3.61 9.19 -9.32
N ILE A 24 -2.83 9.13 -8.25
CA ILE A 24 -1.39 9.47 -8.24
C ILE A 24 -0.56 8.32 -8.82
N VAL A 25 -0.88 7.08 -8.47
CA VAL A 25 -0.06 5.91 -8.84
C VAL A 25 -0.38 5.40 -10.25
N GLN A 26 -1.63 5.52 -10.71
CA GLN A 26 -2.13 5.31 -12.06
C GLN A 26 -2.08 3.87 -12.62
N SER A 27 -1.14 3.02 -12.20
CA SER A 27 -1.06 1.62 -12.65
C SER A 27 -0.59 0.65 -11.55
N VAL A 28 -0.92 -0.62 -11.72
CA VAL A 28 -0.55 -1.69 -10.78
C VAL A 28 0.96 -1.90 -10.74
N GLU A 29 1.65 -1.81 -11.88
CA GLU A 29 3.11 -1.93 -11.96
C GLU A 29 3.79 -0.82 -11.15
N ARG A 30 3.29 0.42 -11.28
CA ARG A 30 3.79 1.57 -10.51
C ARG A 30 3.53 1.38 -9.01
N LEU A 31 2.36 0.83 -8.65
CA LEU A 31 2.03 0.50 -7.27
C LEU A 31 2.96 -0.55 -6.67
N LYS A 32 3.24 -1.63 -7.41
CA LYS A 32 4.20 -2.69 -7.03
C LYS A 32 5.60 -2.13 -6.83
N MET A 33 6.10 -1.34 -7.78
CA MET A 33 7.42 -0.69 -7.67
C MET A 33 7.50 0.28 -6.49
N LEU A 34 6.46 1.10 -6.29
CA LEU A 34 6.42 2.07 -5.20
C LEU A 34 6.40 1.39 -3.83
N LEU A 35 5.71 0.25 -3.69
CA LEU A 35 5.75 -0.56 -2.47
C LEU A 35 7.16 -1.05 -2.17
N ILE A 36 7.84 -1.67 -3.15
CA ILE A 36 9.20 -2.18 -2.98
C ILE A 36 10.15 -1.04 -2.57
N LEU A 37 10.11 0.07 -3.30
CA LEU A 37 10.93 1.24 -3.01
C LEU A 37 10.67 1.77 -1.59
N THR A 38 9.40 1.91 -1.20
CA THR A 38 9.01 2.41 0.12
C THR A 38 9.47 1.49 1.25
N VAL A 39 9.40 0.18 1.03
CA VAL A 39 9.86 -0.81 2.00
C VAL A 39 11.38 -0.76 2.17
N CYS A 40 12.12 -0.68 1.06
CA CYS A 40 13.58 -0.52 1.08
C CYS A 40 14.01 0.78 1.79
N ASP A 41 13.34 1.89 1.47
CA ASP A 41 13.57 3.21 2.08
C ASP A 41 13.41 3.16 3.61
N ILE A 42 12.29 2.63 4.11
CA ILE A 42 12.02 2.53 5.55
C ILE A 42 13.00 1.59 6.25
N ARG A 43 13.36 0.46 5.63
CA ARG A 43 14.33 -0.49 6.20
C ARG A 43 15.75 0.06 6.20
N GLY A 44 16.09 0.92 5.25
CA GLY A 44 17.41 1.56 5.15
C GLY A 44 17.69 2.59 6.24
N VAL A 45 16.65 3.12 6.92
CA VAL A 45 16.82 4.13 7.98
C VAL A 45 17.58 3.58 9.20
N GLY A 46 17.31 2.33 9.60
CA GLY A 46 17.96 1.73 10.76
C GLY A 46 17.14 0.64 11.46
N PRO A 47 17.74 -0.05 12.45
CA PRO A 47 17.09 -1.13 13.18
C PRO A 47 15.85 -0.62 13.95
N GLY A 48 14.78 -1.42 13.95
CA GLY A 48 13.54 -1.13 14.70
C GLY A 48 12.58 -0.14 14.03
N VAL A 49 13.00 0.58 12.97
CA VAL A 49 12.12 1.51 12.24
C VAL A 49 11.03 0.75 11.49
N TRP A 50 11.42 -0.29 10.76
CA TRP A 50 10.50 -1.24 10.14
C TRP A 50 9.91 -2.19 11.18
N ASN A 51 8.58 -2.28 11.25
CA ASN A 51 7.87 -3.17 12.17
C ASN A 51 6.56 -3.69 11.55
N GLY A 52 5.93 -4.67 12.21
CA GLY A 52 4.73 -5.34 11.70
C GLY A 52 3.56 -4.39 11.43
N TRP A 53 3.39 -3.37 12.27
CA TRP A 53 2.33 -2.37 12.10
C TRP A 53 2.52 -1.53 10.83
N LYS A 54 3.73 -1.03 10.56
CA LYS A 54 4.01 -0.30 9.29
C LYS A 54 3.80 -1.20 8.07
N GLY A 55 4.23 -2.46 8.18
CA GLY A 55 3.96 -3.47 7.15
C GLY A 55 2.47 -3.64 6.87
N GLN A 56 1.65 -3.66 7.93
CA GLN A 56 0.19 -3.76 7.79
C GLN A 56 -0.40 -2.56 7.08
N LEU A 57 -0.02 -1.33 7.45
CA LEU A 57 -0.52 -0.12 6.79
C LEU A 57 -0.19 -0.10 5.29
N LEU A 58 1.04 -0.45 4.92
CA LEU A 58 1.45 -0.50 3.51
C LEU A 58 0.70 -1.58 2.73
N ARG A 59 0.47 -2.76 3.32
CA ARG A 59 -0.33 -3.83 2.69
C ARG A 59 -1.78 -3.43 2.50
N THR A 60 -2.41 -2.84 3.52
CA THR A 60 -3.80 -2.37 3.41
C THR A 60 -3.93 -1.36 2.27
N LEU A 61 -3.08 -0.32 2.26
CA LEU A 61 -3.12 0.68 1.18
C LEU A 61 -2.86 0.04 -0.19
N TYR A 62 -1.89 -0.86 -0.31
CA TYR A 62 -1.62 -1.57 -1.57
C TYR A 62 -2.85 -2.31 -2.08
N TYR A 63 -3.46 -3.15 -1.24
CA TYR A 63 -4.53 -4.05 -1.67
C TYR A 63 -5.85 -3.33 -1.97
N GLU A 64 -6.19 -2.29 -1.21
CA GLU A 64 -7.36 -1.46 -1.51
C GLU A 64 -7.15 -0.68 -2.83
N THR A 65 -5.93 -0.19 -3.07
CA THR A 65 -5.58 0.52 -4.32
C THR A 65 -5.56 -0.42 -5.53
N GLU A 66 -4.99 -1.62 -5.38
CA GLU A 66 -4.93 -2.63 -6.43
C GLU A 66 -6.33 -3.04 -6.89
N LEU A 67 -7.25 -3.26 -5.96
CA LEU A 67 -8.66 -3.55 -6.28
C LEU A 67 -9.29 -2.44 -7.13
N LEU A 68 -9.01 -1.18 -6.80
CA LEU A 68 -9.56 -0.05 -7.55
C LEU A 68 -8.96 0.05 -8.96
N LEU A 69 -7.64 -0.09 -9.08
CA LEU A 69 -6.93 0.00 -10.37
C LEU A 69 -7.28 -1.16 -11.33
N THR A 70 -7.63 -2.32 -10.80
CA THR A 70 -8.00 -3.51 -11.58
C THR A 70 -9.49 -3.60 -11.89
N GLY A 71 -10.30 -2.63 -11.44
CA GLY A 71 -11.76 -2.69 -11.61
C GLY A 71 -12.42 -3.78 -10.77
N GLY A 72 -11.82 -4.16 -9.64
CA GLY A 72 -12.32 -5.18 -8.71
C GLY A 72 -11.71 -6.57 -8.88
N PHE A 73 -10.79 -6.77 -9.83
CA PHE A 73 -10.11 -8.04 -10.06
C PHE A 73 -8.74 -8.09 -9.36
N SER A 74 -8.67 -8.62 -8.13
CA SER A 74 -7.36 -8.84 -7.50
C SER A 74 -6.76 -10.18 -7.93
N GLU A 75 -5.44 -10.19 -8.19
CA GLU A 75 -4.65 -11.40 -8.45
C GLU A 75 -4.63 -12.35 -7.22
N VAL A 76 -4.92 -11.82 -6.02
CA VAL A 76 -4.83 -12.55 -4.75
C VAL A 76 -6.16 -12.48 -3.98
N SER A 77 -6.66 -13.64 -3.56
CA SER A 77 -7.93 -13.71 -2.81
C SER A 77 -7.86 -12.92 -1.49
N ARG A 78 -8.98 -12.33 -1.05
CA ARG A 78 -9.04 -11.55 0.20
C ARG A 78 -8.54 -12.34 1.42
N ALA A 79 -8.85 -13.64 1.49
CA ALA A 79 -8.40 -14.53 2.55
C ALA A 79 -6.87 -14.69 2.59
N GLN A 80 -6.23 -14.79 1.42
CA GLN A 80 -4.76 -14.86 1.34
C GLN A 80 -4.11 -13.53 1.72
N ARG A 81 -4.75 -12.39 1.45
CA ARG A 81 -4.24 -11.05 1.81
C ARG A 81 -4.17 -10.81 3.32
N THR A 82 -5.05 -11.44 4.11
CA THR A 82 -5.09 -11.27 5.58
C THR A 82 -4.15 -12.20 6.34
N ALA A 83 -3.64 -13.24 5.67
CA ALA A 83 -2.81 -14.29 6.27
C ALA A 83 -1.29 -14.04 6.20
N ALA A 84 -0.85 -12.99 5.48
CA ALA A 84 0.56 -12.64 5.23
C ALA A 84 0.98 -11.33 5.91
#